data_AF-A0A3N6NEN5-F1
#
_entry.id   AF-A0A3N6NEN5-F1
#
_cell.length_a   1.000
_cell.length_b   1.000
_cell.length_c   1.000
_cell.angle_alpha   90.00
_cell.angle_beta   90.00
_cell.angle_gamma   90.00
#
_symmetry.space_group_name_H-M   'P 1'
#
loop_
_entity.id
_entity.type
_entity.pdbx_description
1 polymer ?
#
loop_
_entity_poly.entity_id
_entity_poly.type
_entity_poly.pdbx_seq_one_letter_code
_entity_poly.pdbx_strand_id
1 'polypeptide(L)'
;MQKLILPFVSGFLASLFFREATLALLHAAQFIDASGFSTQPFVPLGLPEFLVNAFWSAIWAVPMAWLLRVSPSRPAPWVPAFVFGGLVLTAGMVFVVDPLRGIWPSGNMLPRLAMGFASNAMWGWGALVFMRALMSETVED
;
A
#
# COMPACT_ATOMS: atom_id res chain seq x y z
N MET A 1 4.43 -14.75 16.65
CA MET A 1 4.97 -13.42 16.30
C MET A 1 5.04 -13.20 14.79
N GLN A 2 5.49 -14.19 14.01
CA GLN A 2 5.59 -14.11 12.53
C GLN A 2 4.28 -13.71 11.81
N LYS A 3 3.11 -14.19 12.25
CA LYS A 3 1.80 -13.88 11.62
C LYS A 3 1.37 -12.40 11.66
N LEU A 4 2.08 -11.58 12.45
CA LEU A 4 1.83 -10.14 12.60
C LEU A 4 3.01 -9.33 12.08
N ILE A 5 4.22 -9.64 12.57
CA ILE A 5 5.43 -8.88 12.25
C ILE A 5 5.78 -8.99 10.76
N LEU A 6 5.70 -10.19 10.19
CA LEU A 6 6.09 -10.40 8.80
C LEU A 6 5.16 -9.64 7.83
N PRO A 7 3.82 -9.74 7.93
CA PRO A 7 2.95 -8.91 7.11
C PRO A 7 3.15 -7.41 7.34
N PHE A 8 3.33 -7.00 8.60
CA PHE A 8 3.54 -5.58 8.94
C PHE A 8 4.78 -5.00 8.26
N VAL A 9 5.94 -5.64 8.44
CA VAL A 9 7.21 -5.22 7.81
C VAL A 9 7.09 -5.29 6.28
N SER A 10 6.46 -6.33 5.73
CA SER A 10 6.25 -6.46 4.29
C SER A 10 5.39 -5.32 3.73
N GLY A 11 4.33 -4.93 4.45
CA GLY A 11 3.48 -3.80 4.07
C GLY A 11 4.20 -2.46 4.11
N PHE A 12 5.06 -2.26 5.11
CA PHE A 12 5.91 -1.07 5.21
C PHE A 12 6.89 -0.98 4.03
N LEU A 13 7.66 -2.04 3.78
CA LEU A 13 8.62 -2.11 2.68
C LEU A 13 7.93 -1.96 1.32
N ALA A 14 6.77 -2.59 1.13
CA ALA A 14 5.99 -2.44 -0.08
C ALA A 14 5.53 -1.00 -0.35
N SER A 15 5.29 -0.22 0.71
CA SER A 15 4.95 1.19 0.53
C SER A 15 6.12 1.95 -0.08
N LEU A 16 7.34 1.75 0.45
CA LEU A 16 8.53 2.43 -0.04
C LEU A 16 8.94 1.95 -1.45
N PHE A 17 9.02 0.63 -1.65
CA PHE A 17 9.63 0.07 -2.87
C PHE A 17 8.64 -0.14 -4.02
N PHE A 18 7.34 -0.21 -3.76
CA PHE A 18 6.34 -0.43 -4.80
C PHE A 18 5.39 0.76 -4.93
N ARG A 19 4.75 1.21 -3.83
CA ARG A 19 3.77 2.31 -3.90
C ARG A 19 4.42 3.63 -4.29
N GLU A 20 5.39 4.08 -3.49
CA GLU A 20 6.08 5.36 -3.69
C GLU A 20 6.93 5.33 -4.98
N ALA A 21 7.55 4.19 -5.29
CA ALA A 21 8.23 3.99 -6.57
C ALA A 21 7.27 4.10 -7.77
N THR A 22 6.06 3.53 -7.69
CA THR A 22 5.05 3.66 -8.75
C THR A 22 4.64 5.11 -8.95
N LEU A 23 4.40 5.85 -7.86
CA LEU A 23 4.09 7.29 -7.93
C LEU A 23 5.26 8.08 -8.54
N ALA A 24 6.49 7.80 -8.11
CA ALA A 24 7.69 8.45 -8.65
C ALA A 24 7.86 8.20 -10.16
N LEU A 25 7.61 6.96 -10.63
CA LEU A 25 7.69 6.62 -12.05
C LEU A 25 6.59 7.31 -12.87
N LEU A 26 5.35 7.33 -12.37
CA LEU A 26 4.24 8.03 -13.04
C LEU A 26 4.47 9.54 -13.11
N HIS A 27 5.04 10.12 -12.05
CA HIS A 27 5.41 11.53 -12.02
C HIS A 27 6.56 11.84 -12.99
N ALA A 28 7.60 11.01 -13.00
CA ALA A 28 8.71 11.14 -13.95
C ALA A 28 8.23 11.02 -15.42
N ALA A 29 7.21 10.21 -15.67
CA ALA A 29 6.54 10.10 -16.96
C ALA A 29 5.54 11.24 -17.27
N GLN A 30 5.38 12.22 -16.37
CA GLN A 30 4.46 13.36 -16.49
C GLN A 30 2.98 12.96 -16.61
N PHE A 31 2.59 11.80 -16.07
CA PHE A 31 1.20 11.37 -16.03
C PHE A 31 0.44 11.93 -14.82
N ILE A 32 1.13 12.29 -13.74
CA ILE A 32 0.55 12.81 -12.50
C ILE A 32 1.42 13.93 -11.90
N ASP A 33 0.80 14.86 -11.20
CA ASP A 33 1.51 15.94 -10.48
C ASP A 33 2.06 15.48 -9.13
N ALA A 34 1.42 14.49 -8.50
CA ALA A 34 1.85 13.96 -7.21
C ALA A 34 3.22 13.28 -7.33
N SER A 35 4.17 13.70 -6.49
CA SER A 35 5.48 13.06 -6.41
C SER A 35 5.43 11.84 -5.50
N GLY A 36 6.17 10.79 -5.87
CA GLY A 36 6.54 9.75 -4.91
C GLY A 36 7.47 10.33 -3.85
N PHE A 37 7.41 9.77 -2.63
CA PHE A 37 8.21 10.19 -1.48
C PHE A 37 7.97 11.64 -1.04
N SER A 38 6.72 12.11 -1.07
CA SER A 38 6.33 13.44 -0.60
C SER A 38 6.83 13.71 0.84
N THR A 39 7.70 14.70 0.99
CA THR A 39 8.19 15.20 2.29
C THR A 39 7.29 16.28 2.88
N GLN A 40 6.11 16.52 2.30
CA GLN A 40 5.16 17.45 2.88
C GLN A 40 4.68 16.92 4.23
N PRO A 41 4.52 17.80 5.23
CA PRO A 41 4.08 17.38 6.55
C PRO A 41 2.62 16.92 6.51
N PHE A 42 2.40 15.68 6.94
CA PHE A 42 1.06 15.15 7.13
C PHE A 42 0.45 15.73 8.42
N VAL A 43 -0.42 16.73 8.26
CA VAL A 43 -1.23 17.25 9.37
C VAL A 43 -2.21 16.15 9.80
N PRO A 44 -2.30 15.78 11.10
CA PRO A 44 -1.82 16.50 12.31
C PRO A 44 -0.46 16.06 12.88
N LEU A 45 0.19 15.03 12.33
CA LEU A 45 1.38 14.40 12.92
C LEU A 45 2.68 15.17 12.66
N GLY A 46 2.74 16.03 11.63
CA GLY A 46 3.93 16.80 11.26
C GLY A 46 5.07 15.96 10.65
N LEU A 47 4.86 14.65 10.49
CA LEU A 47 5.80 13.73 9.83
C LEU A 47 5.66 13.79 8.30
N PRO A 48 6.70 13.43 7.54
CA PRO A 48 6.61 13.28 6.09
C PRO A 48 5.46 12.35 5.67
N GLU A 49 4.68 12.77 4.69
CA GLU A 49 3.50 12.04 4.21
C GLU A 49 3.83 10.61 3.76
N PHE A 50 4.93 10.41 3.05
CA PHE A 50 5.35 9.06 2.62
C PHE A 50 5.58 8.11 3.80
N LEU A 51 6.08 8.64 4.93
CA LEU A 51 6.36 7.84 6.12
C LEU A 51 5.07 7.46 6.85
N VAL A 52 4.13 8.41 6.99
CA VAL A 52 2.81 8.14 7.55
C VAL A 52 2.07 7.10 6.70
N ASN A 53 2.13 7.24 5.37
CA ASN A 53 1.57 6.26 4.45
C ASN A 53 2.22 4.88 4.60
N ALA A 54 3.54 4.81 4.79
CA ALA A 54 4.24 3.54 5.01
C ALA A 54 3.78 2.83 6.29
N PHE A 55 3.56 3.57 7.38
CA PHE A 55 3.00 3.00 8.61
C PHE A 55 1.56 2.52 8.42
N TRP A 56 0.72 3.30 7.72
CA TRP A 56 -0.66 2.89 7.43
C TRP A 56 -0.70 1.65 6.55
N SER A 57 0.15 1.60 5.52
CA SER A 57 0.38 0.42 4.69
C SER A 57 0.77 -0.81 5.51
N ALA A 58 1.69 -0.66 6.48
CA ALA A 58 2.09 -1.75 7.36
C ALA A 58 0.89 -2.34 8.14
N ILE A 59 0.01 -1.49 8.65
CA ILE A 59 -1.21 -1.89 9.37
C ILE A 59 -2.13 -2.70 8.46
N TRP A 60 -2.34 -2.27 7.20
CA TRP A 60 -3.24 -2.94 6.26
C TRP A 60 -2.71 -4.26 5.68
N ALA A 61 -1.40 -4.47 5.68
CA ALA A 61 -0.84 -5.74 5.22
C ALA A 61 -1.22 -6.92 6.14
N VAL A 62 -1.44 -6.67 7.43
CA VAL A 62 -1.86 -7.69 8.40
C VAL A 62 -3.24 -8.28 8.06
N PRO A 63 -4.34 -7.50 7.99
CA PRO A 63 -5.64 -8.02 7.62
C PRO A 63 -5.67 -8.57 6.19
N MET A 64 -4.89 -7.99 5.26
CA MET A 64 -4.74 -8.55 3.91
C MET A 64 -4.18 -9.98 3.96
N ALA A 65 -3.07 -10.20 4.68
CA ALA A 65 -2.44 -11.51 4.79
C ALA A 65 -3.37 -12.54 5.43
N TRP A 66 -4.16 -12.13 6.42
CA TRP A 66 -5.15 -12.99 7.08
C TRP A 66 -6.33 -13.32 6.17
N LEU A 67 -6.92 -12.31 5.53
CA LEU A 67 -8.06 -12.48 4.62
C LEU A 67 -7.71 -13.39 3.44
N LEU A 68 -6.54 -13.18 2.85
CA LEU A 68 -6.05 -13.96 1.72
C LEU A 68 -5.37 -15.27 2.14
N ARG A 69 -5.30 -15.54 3.45
CA ARG A 69 -4.72 -16.75 4.04
C ARG A 69 -3.31 -17.06 3.50
N VAL A 70 -2.49 -16.01 3.41
CA VAL A 70 -1.12 -16.09 2.89
C VAL A 70 -0.32 -17.06 3.75
N SER A 71 0.29 -18.05 3.10
CA SER A 71 1.02 -19.14 3.76
C SER A 71 2.17 -19.62 2.87
N PRO A 72 3.28 -20.12 3.44
CA PRO A 72 4.35 -20.76 2.68
C PRO A 72 3.84 -21.95 1.85
N SER A 73 2.93 -22.73 2.42
CA SER A 73 2.38 -23.99 1.89
C SER A 73 1.27 -23.84 0.84
N ARG A 74 0.86 -22.60 0.51
CA ARG A 74 -0.21 -22.33 -0.44
C ARG A 74 0.30 -21.52 -1.62
N PRO A 75 -0.32 -21.66 -2.80
CA PRO A 75 -0.08 -20.73 -3.91
C PRO A 75 -0.29 -19.28 -3.45
N ALA A 76 0.64 -18.41 -3.84
CA ALA A 76 0.58 -17.01 -3.47
C ALA A 76 -0.62 -16.32 -4.17
N PRO A 77 -1.50 -15.62 -3.42
CA PRO A 77 -2.70 -14.99 -3.97
C PRO A 77 -2.37 -13.66 -4.66
N TRP A 78 -1.62 -13.69 -5.76
CA TRP A 78 -1.13 -12.51 -6.48
C TRP A 78 -2.26 -11.57 -6.93
N VAL A 79 -3.24 -12.10 -7.67
CA VAL A 79 -4.37 -11.29 -8.16
C VAL A 79 -5.22 -10.75 -7.00
N PRO A 80 -5.62 -11.57 -6.01
CA PRO A 80 -6.34 -11.02 -4.85
C PRO A 80 -5.56 -9.97 -4.06
N ALA A 81 -4.24 -10.11 -3.89
CA ALA A 81 -3.43 -9.12 -3.18
C ALA A 81 -3.35 -7.78 -3.95
N PHE A 82 -3.15 -7.85 -5.27
CA PHE A 82 -3.20 -6.69 -6.15
C PHE A 82 -4.56 -5.98 -6.08
N VAL A 83 -5.66 -6.73 -6.20
CA VAL A 83 -7.02 -6.18 -6.14
C VAL A 83 -7.34 -5.64 -4.75
N PHE A 84 -6.92 -6.31 -3.68
CA PHE A 84 -7.10 -5.84 -2.31
C PHE A 84 -6.45 -4.48 -2.12
N GLY A 85 -5.16 -4.36 -2.48
CA GLY A 85 -4.46 -3.09 -2.42
C GLY A 85 -5.18 -2.01 -3.23
N GLY A 86 -5.40 -2.28 -4.53
CA GLY A 86 -5.98 -1.32 -5.47
C GLY A 86 -7.37 -0.84 -5.08
N LEU A 87 -8.26 -1.71 -4.63
CA LEU A 87 -9.63 -1.34 -4.28
C LEU A 87 -9.78 -0.93 -2.82
N VAL A 88 -9.33 -1.75 -1.87
CA VAL A 88 -9.61 -1.52 -0.45
C VAL A 88 -8.90 -0.28 0.06
N LEU A 89 -7.61 -0.09 -0.28
CA LEU A 89 -6.88 1.09 0.19
C LEU A 89 -7.32 2.37 -0.51
N THR A 90 -7.63 2.29 -1.81
CA THR A 90 -8.14 3.46 -2.55
C THR A 90 -9.51 3.88 -2.02
N ALA A 91 -10.40 2.92 -1.78
CA ALA A 91 -11.70 3.19 -1.16
C ALA A 91 -11.54 3.73 0.27
N GLY A 92 -10.65 3.15 1.07
CA GLY A 92 -10.35 3.63 2.42
C GLY A 92 -9.83 5.06 2.44
N MET A 93 -8.96 5.43 1.49
CA MET A 93 -8.49 6.79 1.34
C MET A 93 -9.66 7.73 1.01
N VAL A 94 -10.40 7.43 -0.05
CA VAL A 94 -11.43 8.32 -0.61
C VAL A 94 -12.67 8.46 0.28
N PHE A 95 -13.08 7.39 0.96
CA PHE A 95 -14.33 7.35 1.72
C PHE A 95 -14.13 7.41 3.24
N VAL A 96 -12.91 7.30 3.74
CA VAL A 96 -12.61 7.39 5.17
C VAL A 96 -11.60 8.50 5.45
N VAL A 97 -10.39 8.38 4.94
CA VAL A 97 -9.30 9.32 5.30
C VAL A 97 -9.56 10.73 4.79
N ASP A 98 -9.99 10.86 3.53
CA ASP A 98 -10.26 12.15 2.90
C ASP A 98 -11.42 12.89 3.60
N PRO A 99 -12.60 12.27 3.83
CA PRO A 99 -13.67 12.90 4.60
C PRO A 99 -13.25 13.32 6.02
N LEU A 100 -12.42 12.53 6.70
CA LEU A 100 -11.87 12.90 8.01
C LEU A 100 -10.95 14.13 7.95
N ARG A 101 -10.35 14.40 6.79
CA ARG A 101 -9.56 15.61 6.50
C ARG A 101 -10.42 16.77 5.96
N GLY A 102 -11.74 16.61 5.89
CA GLY A 102 -12.65 17.59 5.29
C GLY A 102 -12.61 17.63 3.76
N ILE A 103 -11.97 16.66 3.12
CA ILE A 103 -11.87 16.54 1.66
C ILE A 103 -12.98 15.60 1.19
N TRP A 104 -13.98 16.16 0.51
CA TRP A 104 -15.11 15.38 0.00
C TRP A 104 -14.93 14.98 -1.46
N PRO A 105 -15.35 13.75 -1.84
CA PRO A 105 -15.51 13.35 -3.24
C PRO A 105 -16.29 14.40 -4.04
N SER A 106 -15.65 15.01 -5.04
CA SER A 106 -16.28 16.03 -5.89
C SER A 106 -15.64 16.07 -7.29
N GLY A 107 -16.43 16.52 -8.28
CA GLY A 107 -15.98 16.63 -9.67
C GLY A 107 -15.62 15.30 -10.33
N ASN A 108 -14.67 15.35 -11.28
CA ASN A 108 -14.17 14.16 -11.96
C ASN A 108 -13.17 13.39 -11.07
N MET A 109 -13.62 12.28 -10.51
CA MET A 109 -12.80 11.45 -9.62
C MET A 109 -11.93 10.42 -10.35
N LEU A 110 -12.14 10.18 -11.64
CA LEU A 110 -11.48 9.09 -12.36
C LEU A 110 -9.94 9.18 -12.30
N PRO A 111 -9.29 10.35 -12.50
CA PRO A 111 -7.84 10.45 -12.39
C PRO A 111 -7.32 10.10 -10.99
N ARG A 112 -8.02 10.57 -9.95
CA ARG A 112 -7.67 10.31 -8.54
C ARG A 112 -7.81 8.82 -8.21
N LEU A 113 -8.91 8.20 -8.64
CA LEU A 113 -9.17 6.78 -8.43
C LEU A 113 -8.19 5.91 -9.21
N ALA A 114 -7.85 6.28 -10.45
CA ALA A 114 -6.87 5.56 -11.27
C ALA A 114 -5.47 5.60 -10.64
N MET A 115 -5.02 6.78 -10.19
CA MET A 115 -3.74 6.95 -9.51
C MET A 115 -3.69 6.18 -8.18
N GLY A 116 -4.74 6.31 -7.36
CA GLY A 116 -4.87 5.59 -6.10
C GLY A 116 -4.87 4.07 -6.34
N PHE A 117 -5.66 3.59 -7.30
CA PHE A 117 -5.70 2.18 -7.66
C PHE A 117 -4.33 1.67 -8.11
N ALA A 118 -3.67 2.35 -9.05
CA ALA A 118 -2.40 1.90 -9.60
C ALA A 118 -1.34 1.77 -8.51
N SER A 119 -1.14 2.81 -7.70
CA SER A 119 -0.15 2.82 -6.62
C SER A 119 -0.48 1.80 -5.52
N ASN A 120 -1.74 1.70 -5.09
CA ASN A 120 -2.14 0.77 -4.03
C ASN A 120 -2.21 -0.69 -4.50
N ALA A 121 -2.48 -0.95 -5.78
CA ALA A 121 -2.45 -2.30 -6.32
C ALA A 121 -1.02 -2.84 -6.40
N MET A 122 -0.07 -1.98 -6.81
CA MET A 122 1.36 -2.30 -6.77
C MET A 122 1.85 -2.52 -5.34
N TRP A 123 1.35 -1.76 -4.37
CA TRP A 123 1.59 -2.04 -2.95
C TRP A 123 1.13 -3.44 -2.55
N GLY A 124 -0.10 -3.84 -2.89
CA GLY A 124 -0.65 -5.16 -2.52
C GLY A 124 0.18 -6.30 -3.10
N TRP A 125 0.60 -6.15 -4.36
CA TRP A 125 1.54 -7.08 -5.00
C TRP A 125 2.90 -7.12 -4.29
N GLY A 126 3.51 -5.96 -4.06
CA GLY A 126 4.82 -5.84 -3.42
C GLY A 126 4.84 -6.38 -1.98
N ALA A 127 3.76 -6.17 -1.23
CA ALA A 127 3.61 -6.72 0.10
C ALA A 127 3.65 -8.25 0.06
N LEU A 128 2.99 -8.86 -0.93
CA LEU A 128 3.05 -10.31 -1.12
C LEU A 128 4.44 -10.80 -1.55
N VAL A 129 5.17 -10.04 -2.39
CA VAL A 129 6.58 -10.34 -2.73
C VAL A 129 7.43 -10.43 -1.47
N PHE A 130 7.40 -9.40 -0.62
CA PHE A 130 8.16 -9.39 0.64
C PHE A 130 7.72 -10.48 1.60
N MET A 131 6.41 -10.72 1.75
CA MET A 131 5.92 -11.80 2.61
C MET A 131 6.47 -13.15 2.16
N ARG A 132 6.50 -13.41 0.85
CA ARG A 132 7.00 -14.67 0.29
C ARG A 132 8.51 -14.81 0.47
N ALA A 133 9.27 -13.75 0.22
CA ALA A 133 10.73 -13.74 0.39
C ALA A 133 11.15 -13.91 1.85
N LEU A 134 10.47 -13.26 2.79
CA LEU A 134 10.78 -13.35 4.22
C LEU A 134 10.25 -14.64 4.88
N MET A 135 9.29 -15.32 4.24
CA MET A 135 8.82 -16.63 4.69
C MET A 135 9.81 -17.75 4.33
N SER A 136 10.49 -17.67 3.18
CA SER A 136 11.44 -18.70 2.75
C SER A 136 12.64 -18.83 3.68
N GLU A 137 13.13 -17.73 4.26
CA GLU A 137 14.26 -17.78 5.21
C GLU A 137 13.93 -18.56 6.48
N THR A 138 12.66 -18.65 6.86
CA THR A 138 12.26 -19.32 8.13
C THR A 138 11.99 -20.81 8.00
N VAL A 139 12.13 -21.39 6.80
CA VAL A 139 11.92 -22.83 6.56
C VAL A 139 13.26 -23.59 6.50
N GLU A 140 14.41 -22.89 6.52
CA GLU A 140 15.75 -23.50 6.47
C GLU A 140 16.38 -23.81 7.84
N ASP A 141 15.64 -23.70 8.95
CA ASP A 141 16.05 -24.11 10.30
C ASP A 141 15.34 -25.40 10.77
#